data_AF-A0A3S1C7C4-F1
#
_entry.id   AF-A0A3S1C7C4-F1
#
_cell.length_a   1.000
_cell.length_b   1.000
_cell.length_c   1.000
_cell.angle_alpha   90.00
_cell.angle_beta   90.00
_cell.angle_gamma   90.00
#
_symmetry.space_group_name_H-M   'P 1'
#
loop_
_entity.id
_entity.type
_entity.pdbx_description
1 polymer ?
#
loop_
_entity_poly.entity_id
_entity_poly.type
_entity_poly.pdbx_seq_one_letter_code
_entity_poly.pdbx_strand_id
1 'polypeptide(L)'
;MALVLTHPQFRVIVHAQTGAISARIYFPALFLAEFYSIIISWLQRQEIVFDYKDLKMYSDGSFRIYFSTPLSPKAEYERLIGMLEEQSRESLS
;
A
#
# COMPACT_ATOMS: atom_id res chain seq x y z
N MET A 1 -3.91 -24.35 -6.78
CA MET A 1 -4.84 -23.22 -6.93
C MET A 1 -4.26 -22.07 -6.14
N ALA A 2 -3.78 -21.00 -6.80
CA ALA A 2 -3.28 -19.84 -6.09
C ALA A 2 -4.48 -19.09 -5.50
N LEU A 3 -4.45 -18.79 -4.19
CA LEU A 3 -5.37 -17.81 -3.62
C LEU A 3 -5.11 -16.51 -4.37
N VAL A 4 -6.04 -16.09 -5.23
CA VAL A 4 -6.01 -14.76 -5.82
C VAL A 4 -6.30 -13.81 -4.66
N LEU A 5 -5.24 -13.23 -4.10
CA LEU A 5 -5.37 -12.20 -3.08
C LEU A 5 -6.08 -11.02 -3.74
N THR A 6 -7.31 -10.74 -3.32
CA THR A 6 -8.11 -9.65 -3.88
C THR A 6 -7.87 -8.33 -3.16
N HIS A 7 -7.23 -8.36 -1.99
CA HIS A 7 -7.04 -7.18 -1.14
C HIS A 7 -5.55 -6.92 -0.86
N PRO A 8 -5.16 -5.66 -0.59
CA PRO A 8 -3.82 -5.33 -0.17
C PRO A 8 -3.40 -6.07 1.11
N GLN A 9 -2.12 -6.48 1.17
CA GLN A 9 -1.58 -7.14 2.36
C GLN A 9 -0.60 -6.23 3.10
N PHE A 10 -1.07 -5.61 4.17
CA PHE A 10 -0.29 -4.74 5.04
C PHE A 10 0.47 -5.52 6.13
N ARG A 11 1.69 -5.08 6.43
CA ARG A 11 2.48 -5.56 7.58
C ARG A 11 3.40 -4.45 8.09
N VAL A 12 3.42 -4.26 9.41
CA VAL A 12 4.46 -3.46 10.10
C VAL A 12 5.72 -4.30 10.28
N ILE A 13 6.86 -3.70 10.04
CA ILE A 13 8.18 -4.31 10.17
C ILE A 13 8.96 -3.46 11.17
N VAL A 14 9.56 -4.12 12.16
CA VAL A 14 10.45 -3.48 13.13
C VAL A 14 11.84 -4.06 12.91
N HIS A 15 12.80 -3.19 12.64
CA HIS A 15 14.19 -3.61 12.48
C HIS A 15 14.74 -4.07 13.84
N ALA A 16 15.17 -5.33 13.91
CA ALA A 16 15.50 -5.98 15.19
C ALA A 16 16.62 -5.28 15.98
N GLN A 17 17.58 -4.64 15.29
CA GLN A 17 18.75 -4.02 15.93
C GLN A 17 18.58 -2.53 16.20
N THR A 18 17.87 -1.81 15.33
CA THR A 18 17.77 -0.34 15.41
C THR A 18 16.42 0.13 15.94
N GLY A 19 15.44 -0.77 16.06
CA GLY A 19 14.06 -0.43 16.37
C GLY A 19 13.36 0.38 15.28
N ALA A 20 14.00 0.63 14.14
CA ALA A 20 13.42 1.40 13.05
C ALA A 20 12.14 0.73 12.55
N ILE A 21 11.07 1.51 12.46
CA ILE A 21 9.75 1.03 12.05
C ILE A 21 9.56 1.35 10.57
N SER A 22 9.17 0.35 9.79
CA SER A 22 8.72 0.49 8.42
C SER A 22 7.45 -0.33 8.21
N ALA A 23 6.83 -0.18 7.05
CA ALA A 23 5.73 -1.02 6.63
C ALA A 23 5.95 -1.57 5.25
N ARG A 24 5.19 -2.63 4.97
CA ARG A 24 5.15 -3.29 3.67
C ARG A 24 3.71 -3.50 3.27
N ILE A 25 3.37 -3.12 2.04
CA ILE A 25 2.08 -3.44 1.43
C ILE A 25 2.35 -4.18 0.12
N TYR A 26 1.66 -5.29 -0.07
CA TYR A 26 1.54 -5.94 -1.37
C TYR A 26 0.18 -5.59 -1.98
N PHE A 27 0.19 -5.07 -3.21
CA PHE A 27 -0.98 -4.69 -4.00
C PHE A 27 -1.17 -5.69 -5.15
N PRO A 28 -2.24 -6.50 -5.12
CA PRO A 28 -2.55 -7.43 -6.21
C PRO A 28 -2.89 -6.70 -7.51
N ALA A 29 -2.60 -7.34 -8.65
CA ALA A 29 -2.85 -6.75 -9.98
C ALA A 29 -4.32 -6.39 -10.22
N LEU A 30 -5.25 -7.28 -9.84
CA LEU A 30 -6.70 -7.01 -9.99
C LEU A 30 -7.17 -5.84 -9.13
N PHE A 31 -6.63 -5.72 -7.91
CA PHE A 31 -6.92 -4.58 -7.04
C PHE A 31 -6.40 -3.27 -7.64
N LEU A 32 -5.19 -3.32 -8.22
CA LEU A 32 -4.60 -2.16 -8.89
C LEU A 32 -5.40 -1.73 -10.11
N ALA A 33 -5.98 -2.66 -10.88
CA ALA A 33 -6.78 -2.32 -12.05
C ALA A 33 -8.00 -1.42 -11.71
N GLU A 34 -8.55 -1.56 -10.50
CA GLU A 34 -9.70 -0.80 -10.03
C GLU A 34 -9.29 0.48 -9.29
N PHE A 35 -8.25 0.42 -8.45
CA PHE A 35 -7.90 1.49 -7.51
C PHE A 35 -6.59 2.23 -7.83
N TYR A 36 -6.08 2.09 -9.06
CA TYR A 36 -4.76 2.63 -9.46
C TYR A 36 -4.57 4.10 -9.07
N SER A 37 -5.52 4.97 -9.43
CA SER A 37 -5.43 6.42 -9.20
C SER A 37 -5.32 6.76 -7.71
N ILE A 38 -6.14 6.12 -6.86
CA ILE A 38 -6.13 6.30 -5.41
C ILE A 38 -4.81 5.81 -4.80
N ILE A 39 -4.32 4.65 -5.23
CA ILE A 39 -3.06 4.11 -4.74
C ILE A 39 -1.89 5.02 -5.12
N ILE A 40 -1.83 5.52 -6.36
CA ILE A 40 -0.80 6.47 -6.77
C ILE A 40 -0.91 7.79 -5.98
N SER A 41 -2.12 8.32 -5.79
CA SER A 41 -2.32 9.52 -4.98
C SER A 41 -1.86 9.33 -3.54
N TRP A 42 -2.16 8.17 -2.93
CA TRP A 42 -1.68 7.84 -1.59
C TRP A 42 -0.16 7.74 -1.53
N LEU A 43 0.48 7.11 -2.53
CA LEU A 43 1.95 7.00 -2.64
C LEU A 43 2.66 8.35 -2.83
N GLN A 44 1.99 9.34 -3.43
CA GLN A 44 2.57 10.68 -3.66
C GLN A 44 2.53 11.58 -2.41
N ARG A 45 1.89 11.14 -1.33
CA ARG A 45 1.82 11.92 -0.10
C ARG A 45 3.19 12.03 0.57
N GLN A 46 3.48 13.22 1.11
CA GLN A 46 4.77 13.52 1.75
C GLN A 46 5.06 12.66 2.98
N GLU A 47 4.01 12.09 3.60
CA GLU A 47 4.17 11.19 4.75
C GLU A 47 4.62 9.78 4.36
N ILE A 48 4.60 9.42 3.08
CA ILE A 48 5.01 8.10 2.58
C ILE A 48 6.41 8.22 1.97
N VAL A 49 7.42 7.75 2.69
CA VAL A 49 8.82 7.85 2.28
C VAL A 49 9.31 6.49 1.81
N PHE A 50 9.76 6.42 0.55
CA PHE A 50 10.33 5.23 -0.08
C PHE A 50 11.19 5.63 -1.27
N ASP A 51 12.04 4.73 -1.74
CA ASP A 51 12.79 4.88 -2.98
C ASP A 51 12.59 3.69 -3.94
N TYR A 52 13.31 3.69 -5.06
CA TYR A 52 13.18 2.64 -6.08
C TYR A 52 13.50 1.23 -5.54
N LYS A 53 14.44 1.08 -4.60
CA LYS A 53 14.82 -0.22 -4.04
C LYS A 53 13.74 -0.81 -3.13
N ASP A 54 12.86 0.06 -2.64
CA ASP A 54 11.75 -0.30 -1.77
C ASP A 54 10.53 -0.81 -2.57
N LEU A 55 10.58 -0.71 -3.90
CA LEU A 55 9.58 -1.23 -4.81
C LEU A 55 10.01 -2.58 -5.40
N LYS A 56 9.10 -3.54 -5.37
CA LYS A 56 9.21 -4.81 -6.08
C LYS A 56 7.99 -5.00 -6.99
N MET A 57 8.20 -4.76 -8.27
CA MET A 57 7.22 -5.05 -9.33
C MET A 57 7.25 -6.54 -9.69
N TYR A 58 6.10 -7.12 -9.98
CA TYR A 58 5.96 -8.49 -10.44
C TYR A 58 5.44 -8.51 -11.88
N SER A 59 5.68 -9.62 -12.60
CA SER A 59 5.33 -9.76 -14.02
C SER A 59 3.83 -9.74 -14.30
N ASP A 60 3.00 -9.97 -13.29
CA ASP A 60 1.54 -9.92 -13.37
C ASP A 60 0.97 -8.50 -13.19
N GLY A 61 1.83 -7.50 -13.00
CA GLY A 61 1.42 -6.11 -12.75
C GLY A 61 1.11 -5.81 -11.28
N SER A 62 1.18 -6.80 -10.39
CA SER A 62 1.17 -6.55 -8.95
C SER A 62 2.48 -5.90 -8.50
N PHE A 63 2.45 -5.22 -7.36
CA PHE A 63 3.68 -4.73 -6.75
C PHE A 63 3.66 -4.79 -5.24
N ARG A 64 4.85 -4.78 -4.66
CA ARG A 64 5.07 -4.66 -3.24
C ARG A 64 5.92 -3.43 -2.96
N ILE A 65 5.48 -2.64 -1.99
CA ILE A 65 6.21 -1.48 -1.52
C ILE A 65 6.65 -1.69 -0.08
N TYR A 66 7.85 -1.22 0.24
CA TYR A 66 8.28 -0.91 1.59
C TYR A 66 8.30 0.61 1.75
N PHE A 67 7.85 1.11 2.89
CA PHE A 67 7.86 2.55 3.14
C PHE A 67 8.08 2.82 4.62
N SER A 68 8.63 4.00 4.90
CA SER A 68 8.63 4.60 6.23
C SER A 68 7.68 5.79 6.24
N THR A 69 7.29 6.19 7.44
CA THR A 69 6.46 7.37 7.65
C THR A 69 6.83 8.00 8.99
N PRO A 70 6.82 9.34 9.12
CA PRO A 70 6.98 9.99 10.42
C PRO A 70 5.76 9.78 11.34
N LEU A 71 4.64 9.32 10.78
CA LEU A 71 3.44 8.93 11.52
C LEU A 71 3.48 7.43 11.86
N SER A 72 2.33 6.86 12.22
CA SER A 72 2.18 5.42 12.40
C SER A 72 1.90 4.74 11.06
N PRO A 73 2.63 3.67 10.68
CA PRO A 73 2.31 2.95 9.45
C PRO A 73 0.89 2.36 9.44
N LYS A 74 0.34 2.05 10.62
CA LYS A 74 -1.05 1.60 10.74
C LYS A 74 -2.03 2.72 10.40
N ALA A 75 -1.80 3.93 10.91
CA ALA A 75 -2.64 5.08 10.61
C ALA A 75 -2.61 5.44 9.11
N GLU A 76 -1.43 5.32 8.49
CA GLU A 76 -1.30 5.54 7.04
C GLU A 76 -2.03 4.48 6.21
N TYR A 77 -2.02 3.23 6.66
CA TYR A 77 -2.80 2.17 6.04
C TYR A 77 -4.30 2.38 6.23
N GLU A 78 -4.76 2.75 7.43
CA GLU A 78 -6.17 3.10 7.69
C GLU A 78 -6.64 4.26 6.81
N ARG A 79 -5.78 5.27 6.59
CA ARG A 79 -6.07 6.37 5.67
C ARG A 79 -6.20 5.91 4.23
N LEU A 80 -5.34 5.00 3.76
CA LEU A 80 -5.50 4.37 2.44
C LEU A 80 -6.85 3.67 2.33
N ILE A 81 -7.24 2.88 3.34
CA ILE A 81 -8.56 2.22 3.35
C ILE A 81 -9.70 3.25 3.26
N GLY A 82 -9.64 4.34 4.02
CA GLY A 82 -10.66 5.39 3.94
C GLY A 82 -10.75 6.06 2.56
N MET A 83 -9.62 6.27 1.87
CA MET A 83 -9.62 6.79 0.49
C MET A 83 -10.27 5.81 -0.50
N LEU A 84 -10.03 4.51 -0.32
CA LEU A 84 -10.61 3.46 -1.16
C LEU A 84 -12.13 3.34 -0.95
N GLU A 85 -12.58 3.37 0.31
CA GLU A 85 -14.01 3.33 0.67
C GLU A 85 -14.79 4.53 0.11
N GLU A 86 -14.18 5.72 0.07
CA GLU A 86 -14.81 6.90 -0.51
C GLU A 86 -15.04 6.74 -2.02
N GLN A 87 -14.03 6.29 -2.76
CA GLN A 87 -14.16 6.03 -4.20
C GLN A 87 -15.25 4.99 -4.50
N SER A 88 -15.34 3.93 -3.69
CA SER A 88 -16.38 2.91 -3.84
C SER A 88 -17.78 3.47 -3.61
N ARG A 89 -17.96 4.46 -2.73
CA ARG A 89 -19.24 5.14 -2.53
C ARG A 89 -19.61 6.06 -3.69
N GLU A 90 -18.65 6.82 -4.21
CA GLU A 90 -18.86 7.71 -5.37
C GLU A 90 -19.19 6.93 -6.66
N SER A 91 -18.67 5.71 -6.80
CA SER A 91 -18.95 4.85 -7.96
C SER A 91 -20.37 4.26 -7.96
N LEU A 92 -21.10 4.36 -6.84
CA LEU A 92 -22.45 3.84 -6.66
C LEU A 92 -23.54 4.93 -6.63
N SER A 93 -23.14 6.20 -6.66
CA SER A 93 -24.02 7.39 -6.71
C SER A 93 -24.18 7.92 -8.12
#